data_AF-A0A9E0E2E3-F1
#
_entry.id   AF-A0A9E0E2E3-F1
#
_cell.length_a   1.000
_cell.length_b   1.000
_cell.length_c   1.000
_cell.angle_alpha   90.00
_cell.angle_beta   90.00
_cell.angle_gamma   90.00
#
_symmetry.space_group_name_H-M   'P 1'
#
loop_
_entity.id
_entity.type
_entity.pdbx_description
1 polymer ?
#
loop_
_entity_poly.entity_id
_entity_poly.type
_entity_poly.pdbx_seq_one_letter_code
_entity_poly.pdbx_strand_id
1 'polypeptide(L)' 'MARNVADTGKSGGKRSGPLGDVIPDADGPDPRTGGGKPQEDVDDRPVVGTTTPEKYPPSLRNKG' A
#
# COMPACT_ATOMS: atom_id res chain seq x y z
N MET A 1 23.65 -45.63 7.20
CA MET A 1 24.01 -44.43 6.42
C MET A 1 22.73 -43.75 5.99
N ALA A 2 22.37 -42.64 6.65
CA ALA A 2 21.14 -41.90 6.34
C ALA A 2 21.33 -41.10 5.04
N ARG A 3 20.43 -41.28 4.07
CA ARG A 3 20.34 -40.41 2.90
C ARG A 3 19.19 -39.44 3.14
N ASN A 4 19.53 -38.18 3.35
CA ASN A 4 18.57 -37.08 3.44
C ASN A 4 17.94 -36.89 2.06
N VAL A 5 16.70 -37.34 1.91
CA VAL A 5 15.89 -37.03 0.73
C VAL A 5 15.53 -35.57 0.86
N ALA A 6 16.12 -34.73 0.00
CA ALA A 6 15.76 -33.34 -0.13
C ALA A 6 14.28 -33.27 -0.53
N ASP A 7 13.45 -32.85 0.42
CA ASP A 7 12.10 -32.39 0.15
C ASP A 7 12.22 -31.15 -0.74
N THR A 8 12.08 -31.34 -2.06
CA THR A 8 11.95 -30.26 -3.01
C THR A 8 10.56 -29.65 -2.82
N GLY A 9 10.43 -28.86 -1.75
CA GLY A 9 9.23 -28.13 -1.38
C GLY A 9 8.89 -27.07 -2.42
N LYS A 10 8.27 -27.51 -3.51
CA LYS A 10 7.46 -26.64 -4.36
C LYS A 10 6.02 -26.70 -3.84
N SER A 11 5.82 -26.32 -2.59
CA SER A 11 4.49 -26.05 -2.05
C SER A 11 4.21 -24.56 -2.28
N GLY A 12 3.32 -24.25 -3.22
CA GLY A 12 2.75 -22.90 -3.39
C GLY A 12 1.82 -22.51 -2.23
N GLY A 13 2.22 -22.84 -0.99
CA GLY A 13 1.51 -22.50 0.23
C GLY A 13 2.09 -21.22 0.82
N LYS A 14 1.20 -20.35 1.30
CA LYS A 14 1.57 -19.08 1.95
C LYS A 14 2.56 -19.36 3.08
N ARG A 15 3.76 -18.79 2.99
CA ARG A 15 4.75 -18.89 4.07
C ARG A 15 4.28 -18.03 5.24
N SER A 16 4.29 -18.59 6.46
CA SER A 16 3.99 -17.86 7.68
C SER A 16 5.24 -17.68 8.53
N GLY A 17 5.37 -16.52 9.16
CA GLY A 17 6.43 -16.22 10.12
C GLY A 17 6.24 -16.94 11.45
N PRO A 18 7.20 -16.81 12.38
CA PRO A 18 7.17 -17.50 13.67
C PRO A 18 5.97 -17.12 14.56
N LEU A 19 5.35 -15.96 14.31
CA LEU A 19 4.12 -15.52 14.97
C LEU A 19 2.84 -15.79 14.16
N GLY A 20 2.95 -16.48 13.02
CA GLY A 20 1.83 -16.75 12.10
C GLY A 20 1.58 -15.67 11.06
N ASP A 21 2.30 -14.54 11.11
CA ASP A 21 2.18 -13.45 10.11
C ASP A 21 2.47 -13.95 8.70
N VAL A 22 1.73 -13.48 7.70
CA VAL A 22 1.94 -13.85 6.30
C VAL A 22 3.26 -13.23 5.81
N ILE A 23 4.20 -14.06 5.35
CA ILE A 23 5.43 -13.62 4.69
C ILE A 23 5.16 -13.56 3.18
N PRO A 24 5.35 -12.39 2.52
CA PRO A 24 5.25 -12.28 1.08
C PRO A 24 6.25 -13.21 0.39
N ASP A 25 5.82 -13.90 -0.67
CA ASP A 25 6.74 -14.70 -1.49
C ASP A 25 7.69 -13.80 -2.27
N ALA A 26 8.93 -14.26 -2.49
CA ALA A 26 9.95 -13.52 -3.24
C ALA A 26 9.60 -13.44 -4.74
N ASP A 27 8.85 -14.43 -5.24
CA ASP A 27 8.53 -14.62 -6.64
C ASP A 27 7.14 -14.08 -6.97
N GLY A 28 7.02 -12.76 -7.02
CA GLY A 28 6.07 -12.13 -7.93
C GLY A 28 5.21 -11.03 -7.33
N PRO A 29 4.74 -10.11 -8.18
CA PRO A 29 3.75 -9.12 -7.78
C PRO A 29 2.53 -9.83 -7.21
N ASP A 30 2.03 -9.35 -6.08
CA ASP A 30 0.78 -9.84 -5.50
C ASP A 30 -0.31 -9.72 -6.58
N PRO A 31 -0.99 -10.82 -6.98
CA PRO A 31 -2.04 -10.74 -7.99
C PRO A 31 -3.21 -9.82 -7.55
N ARG A 32 -3.33 -9.50 -6.26
CA ARG A 32 -4.27 -8.51 -5.72
C ARG A 32 -3.82 -7.07 -5.93
N THR A 33 -2.54 -6.83 -6.21
CA THR A 33 -1.97 -5.49 -6.48
C THR A 33 -1.73 -5.26 -7.97
N GLY A 34 -2.22 -6.15 -8.83
CA GLY A 34 -2.21 -5.97 -10.27
C GLY A 34 -3.05 -4.75 -10.69
N GLY A 35 -2.41 -3.77 -11.32
CA GLY A 35 -3.09 -2.63 -11.94
C GLY A 35 -3.33 -1.44 -11.01
N GLY A 36 -2.25 -0.73 -10.66
CA GLY A 36 -2.39 0.65 -10.20
C GLY A 36 -2.90 1.54 -11.34
N LYS A 37 -3.75 2.52 -11.03
CA LYS A 37 -4.09 3.59 -11.97
C LYS A 37 -2.82 4.42 -12.23
N PRO A 38 -2.63 4.96 -13.46
CA PRO A 38 -1.59 5.96 -13.66
C PRO A 38 -1.83 7.14 -12.73
N GLN A 39 -0.75 7.75 -12.26
CA GLN A 39 -0.82 9.02 -11.55
C GLN A 39 -1.53 10.04 -12.45
N GLU A 40 -2.56 10.70 -11.91
CA GLU A 40 -3.26 11.79 -12.61
C GLU A 40 -2.29 12.92 -12.97
N ASP A 41 -2.53 13.58 -14.11
CA ASP A 41 -1.81 14.78 -14.49
C ASP A 41 -1.95 15.85 -13.38
N VAL A 42 -0.93 16.65 -13.16
CA VAL A 42 -0.97 17.72 -12.16
C VAL A 42 -2.06 18.72 -12.51
N ASP A 43 -2.26 18.98 -13.80
CA ASP A 43 -3.25 19.94 -14.29
C ASP A 43 -4.70 19.44 -14.13
N ASP A 44 -4.91 18.13 -14.00
CA ASP A 44 -6.23 17.51 -13.78
C ASP A 44 -6.60 17.41 -12.29
N ARG A 45 -5.65 17.66 -11.37
CA ARG A 45 -5.89 17.52 -9.93
C ARG A 45 -6.71 18.68 -9.38
N PRO A 46 -7.70 18.41 -8.51
CA PRO A 46 -8.40 19.48 -7.83
C PRO A 46 -7.42 20.25 -6.92
N VAL A 47 -7.34 21.56 -7.10
CA VAL A 47 -6.51 22.42 -6.25
C VAL A 47 -7.18 22.56 -4.88
N VAL A 48 -6.76 21.73 -3.93
CA VAL A 48 -7.15 21.83 -2.52
C VAL A 48 -6.32 22.92 -1.83
N GLY A 49 -6.92 23.65 -0.87
CA GLY A 49 -6.18 24.62 -0.06
C GLY A 49 -6.06 26.04 -0.64
N THR A 50 -6.82 26.38 -1.68
CA THR A 50 -6.93 27.76 -2.21
C THR A 50 -7.78 28.69 -1.35
N THR A 51 -8.33 28.20 -0.24
CA THR A 51 -9.10 29.03 0.67
C THR A 51 -8.16 29.92 1.48
N THR A 52 -8.38 31.23 1.45
CA THR A 52 -7.69 32.14 2.35
C THR A 52 -8.46 32.26 3.66
N PRO A 53 -7.80 32.59 4.79
CA PRO A 53 -8.49 32.83 6.06
C PRO A 53 -9.64 33.85 5.98
N GLU A 54 -9.56 34.81 5.04
CA GLU A 54 -10.56 35.85 4.78
C GLU A 54 -11.85 35.32 4.15
N LYS A 55 -11.80 34.15 3.51
CA LYS A 55 -12.97 33.51 2.88
C LYS A 55 -13.82 32.73 3.88
N TYR A 56 -13.34 32.50 5.09
CA TYR A 56 -14.17 31.92 6.14
C TYR A 56 -15.22 32.92 6.65
N PRO A 57 -16.41 32.44 7.05
CA PRO A 57 -17.39 33.26 7.75
C PRO A 57 -16.73 34.02 8.92
N PRO A 58 -17.09 35.29 9.19
CA PRO A 58 -16.48 36.08 10.25
C PRO A 58 -16.53 35.45 11.64
N SER A 59 -17.53 34.59 11.90
CA SER A 59 -17.68 33.82 13.15
C SER A 59 -16.66 32.69 13.31
N LEU A 60 -16.04 32.24 12.22
CA LEU A 60 -15.05 31.16 12.18
C LEU A 60 -13.62 31.69 11.99
N ARG A 61 -13.44 32.99 11.76
CA ARG A 61 -12.12 33.62 11.66
C ARG A 61 -11.55 33.77 13.07
N ASN A 62 -10.34 33.23 13.30
CA ASN A 62 -9.63 33.47 14.55
C ASN A 62 -9.40 34.97 14.72
N LYS A 63 -9.88 35.53 15.84
CA LYS A 63 -9.52 36.88 16.27
C LYS A 63 -8.23 36.73 17.07
N GLY A 64 -7.12 37.16 16.48
CA GLY A 64 -5.81 37.18 17.15
C GLY A 64 -5.84 37.97 18.45
#